data_AF-A0A0Q5CWJ7-F1
#
_entry.id   AF-A0A0Q5CWJ7-F1
#
_cell.length_a   1.000
_cell.length_b   1.000
_cell.length_c   1.000
_cell.angle_alpha   90.00
_cell.angle_beta   90.00
_cell.angle_gamma   90.00
#
_symmetry.space_group_name_H-M   'P 1'
#
loop_
_entity.id
_entity.type
_entity.pdbx_description
1 polymer ?
#
loop_
_entity_poly.entity_id
_entity_poly.type
_entity_poly.pdbx_seq_one_letter_code
_entity_poly.pdbx_strand_id
1 'polypeptide(L)'
;MLYFVLKTLHLISDFLLIGGMLVNAFVISMVPPTIRVGVIQSLRKYDRTVTTAALAGAWIFGLWLAIGYVGFSGGWLHAKFVLVILLSALHGMQGAAMRKMAADPKRDPNAFVRLGMPIIMICLVLIVALAVIKPF
;
A
#
# COMPACT_ATOMS: atom_id res chain seq x y z
N MET A 1 -16.10 -21.97 -7.15
CA MET A 1 -14.62 -22.01 -7.14
C MET A 1 -13.99 -20.66 -7.44
N LEU A 2 -14.41 -19.96 -8.51
CA LEU A 2 -13.84 -18.66 -8.90
C LEU A 2 -13.85 -17.60 -7.77
N TYR A 3 -14.96 -17.47 -7.03
CA TYR A 3 -15.04 -16.56 -5.87
C TYR A 3 -13.88 -16.74 -4.87
N PHE A 4 -13.59 -17.98 -4.47
CA PHE A 4 -12.53 -18.28 -3.50
C PHE A 4 -11.16 -17.96 -4.08
N VAL A 5 -10.93 -18.23 -5.37
CA VAL A 5 -9.68 -17.87 -6.05
C VAL A 5 -9.48 -16.35 -6.04
N LEU A 6 -10.48 -15.57 -6.43
CA LEU A 6 -10.40 -14.11 -6.41
C LEU A 6 -10.18 -13.55 -5.01
N LYS A 7 -10.87 -14.10 -4.00
CA LYS A 7 -10.69 -13.73 -2.60
C LYS A 7 -9.27 -14.00 -2.11
N THR A 8 -8.69 -15.14 -2.48
CA THR A 8 -7.31 -15.50 -2.15
C THR A 8 -6.32 -14.57 -2.84
N LEU A 9 -6.48 -14.31 -4.14
CA LEU A 9 -5.60 -13.41 -4.89
C LEU A 9 -5.66 -11.96 -4.38
N HIS A 10 -6.86 -11.48 -4.01
CA HIS A 10 -7.02 -10.18 -3.36
C HIS A 10 -6.25 -10.13 -2.03
N LEU A 11 -6.42 -11.14 -1.18
CA LEU A 11 -5.75 -11.19 0.13
C LEU A 11 -4.23 -11.25 0.01
N ILE A 12 -3.69 -12.06 -0.91
CA ILE A 12 -2.24 -12.12 -1.18
C ILE A 12 -1.74 -10.75 -1.62
N SER A 13 -2.49 -10.08 -2.50
CA SER A 13 -2.15 -8.74 -2.98
C SER A 13 -2.12 -7.72 -1.83
N ASP A 14 -3.11 -7.77 -0.93
CA ASP A 14 -3.18 -6.89 0.25
C ASP A 14 -1.95 -7.09 1.17
N PHE A 15 -1.56 -8.33 1.45
CA PHE A 15 -0.38 -8.62 2.28
C PHE A 15 0.92 -8.13 1.66
N LEU A 16 1.13 -8.39 0.36
CA LEU A 16 2.32 -7.95 -0.36
C LEU A 16 2.39 -6.42 -0.47
N LEU A 17 1.24 -5.76 -0.64
CA LEU A 17 1.13 -4.31 -0.67
C LEU A 17 1.55 -3.70 0.68
N ILE A 18 0.95 -4.16 1.77
CA ILE A 18 1.23 -3.64 3.13
C ILE A 18 2.68 -3.89 3.51
N GLY A 19 3.18 -5.12 3.29
CA GLY A 19 4.59 -5.45 3.58
C GLY A 19 5.55 -4.57 2.79
N GLY A 20 5.34 -4.42 1.48
CA GLY A 20 6.17 -3.57 0.63
C GLY A 20 6.14 -2.09 1.04
N MET A 21 4.95 -1.55 1.34
CA MET A 21 4.81 -0.17 1.80
C MET A 21 5.46 0.08 3.17
N LEU A 22 5.45 -0.89 4.08
CA LEU A 22 6.14 -0.79 5.37
C LEU A 22 7.66 -0.79 5.19
N VAL A 23 8.20 -1.68 4.34
CA VAL A 23 9.62 -1.67 3.98
C VAL A 23 10.02 -0.32 3.37
N ASN A 24 9.20 0.21 2.46
CA ASN A 24 9.41 1.53 1.88
C ASN A 24 9.44 2.63 2.95
N ALA A 25 8.42 2.69 3.81
CA ALA A 25 8.32 3.70 4.86
C ALA A 25 9.49 3.63 5.85
N PHE A 26 9.91 2.42 6.22
CA PHE A 26 11.04 2.18 7.11
C PHE A 26 12.35 2.69 6.48
N VAL A 27 12.66 2.27 5.25
CA VAL A 27 13.90 2.65 4.56
C VAL A 27 13.92 4.16 4.30
N ILE A 28 12.83 4.75 3.80
CA ILE A 28 12.73 6.19 3.56
C ILE A 28 13.01 6.99 4.84
N SER A 29 12.56 6.51 5.98
CA SER A 29 12.67 7.23 7.26
C SER A 29 14.02 7.05 7.95
N MET A 30 14.65 5.88 7.79
CA MET A 30 15.80 5.49 8.63
C MET A 30 17.11 5.33 7.87
N VAL A 31 17.11 5.31 6.53
CA VAL A 31 18.35 5.06 5.78
C VAL A 31 19.35 6.23 5.92
N PRO A 32 20.58 5.97 6.39
CA PRO A 32 21.56 7.03 6.59
C PRO A 32 22.09 7.54 5.24
N PRO A 33 22.44 8.85 5.13
CA PRO A 33 22.86 9.46 3.87
C PRO A 33 24.03 8.77 3.16
N THR A 34 24.93 8.12 3.91
CA THR A 34 26.14 7.45 3.42
C THR A 34 25.84 6.28 2.49
N ILE A 35 24.76 5.53 2.71
CA ILE A 35 24.36 4.35 1.89
C ILE A 35 23.00 4.55 1.21
N ARG A 36 22.35 5.70 1.43
CA ARG A 36 20.99 6.01 1.00
C ARG A 36 20.75 5.73 -0.49
N VAL A 37 21.64 6.17 -1.37
CA VAL A 37 21.44 6.04 -2.82
C VAL A 37 21.36 4.58 -3.25
N GLY A 38 22.33 3.75 -2.84
CA GLY A 38 22.38 2.34 -3.22
C GLY A 38 21.17 1.56 -2.70
N VAL A 39 20.82 1.75 -1.42
CA VAL A 39 19.66 1.11 -0.80
C VAL A 39 18.36 1.54 -1.49
N ILE A 40 18.16 2.85 -1.70
CA ILE A 40 16.95 3.39 -2.33
C ILE A 40 16.83 2.91 -3.79
N GLN A 41 17.93 2.82 -4.55
CA GLN A 41 17.89 2.31 -5.93
C GLN A 41 17.46 0.85 -5.99
N SER A 42 17.98 0.00 -5.11
CA SER A 42 17.56 -1.41 -5.01
C SER A 42 16.10 -1.52 -4.59
N LEU A 43 15.70 -0.75 -3.57
CA LEU A 43 14.32 -0.73 -3.09
C LEU A 43 13.33 -0.28 -4.16
N ARG A 44 13.67 0.74 -4.97
CA ARG A 44 12.82 1.19 -6.08
C ARG A 44 12.58 0.12 -7.14
N LYS A 45 13.54 -0.78 -7.37
CA LYS A 45 13.35 -1.92 -8.29
C LYS A 45 12.35 -2.90 -7.69
N TYR A 46 12.51 -3.26 -6.42
CA TYR A 46 11.58 -4.12 -5.67
C TYR A 46 10.17 -3.52 -5.62
N ASP A 47 10.05 -2.24 -5.29
CA ASP A 47 8.78 -1.52 -5.19
C ASP A 47 7.99 -1.59 -6.52
N ARG A 48 8.69 -1.40 -7.65
CA ARG A 48 8.08 -1.48 -8.98
C ARG A 48 7.61 -2.87 -9.37
N THR A 49 8.33 -3.92 -8.98
CA THR A 49 8.00 -5.30 -9.39
C THR A 49 7.05 -5.98 -8.44
N VAL A 50 7.13 -5.70 -7.14
CA VAL A 50 6.35 -6.38 -6.10
C VAL A 50 5.24 -5.49 -5.59
N THR A 51 5.56 -4.32 -5.02
CA THR A 51 4.56 -3.49 -4.32
C THR A 51 3.56 -2.85 -5.29
N THR A 52 4.02 -2.35 -6.44
CA THR A 52 3.14 -1.80 -7.48
C THR A 52 2.27 -2.90 -8.12
N ALA A 53 2.83 -4.09 -8.34
CA ALA A 53 2.04 -5.23 -8.85
C ALA A 53 0.98 -5.68 -7.83
N ALA A 54 1.34 -5.70 -6.54
CA ALA A 54 0.41 -5.98 -5.45
C ALA A 54 -0.68 -4.91 -5.34
N LEU A 55 -0.36 -3.62 -5.52
CA LEU A 55 -1.36 -2.56 -5.56
C LEU A 55 -2.35 -2.77 -6.72
N ALA A 56 -1.84 -3.09 -7.91
CA ALA A 56 -2.67 -3.40 -9.06
C ALA A 56 -3.58 -4.61 -8.79
N GLY A 57 -3.04 -5.68 -8.18
CA GLY A 57 -3.81 -6.85 -7.76
C GLY A 57 -4.89 -6.51 -6.74
N ALA A 58 -4.58 -5.71 -5.73
CA ALA A 58 -5.53 -5.28 -4.72
C ALA A 58 -6.74 -4.56 -5.34
N TRP A 59 -6.50 -3.67 -6.31
CA TRP A 59 -7.56 -2.99 -7.07
C TRP A 59 -8.32 -3.92 -8.01
N ILE A 60 -7.63 -4.71 -8.84
CA ILE A 60 -8.25 -5.59 -9.83
C ILE A 60 -9.13 -6.62 -9.14
N PHE A 61 -8.58 -7.38 -8.19
CA PHE A 61 -9.32 -8.43 -7.51
C PHE A 61 -10.36 -7.87 -6.54
N GLY A 62 -10.07 -6.75 -5.87
CA GLY A 62 -11.01 -6.06 -4.99
C GLY A 62 -12.25 -5.54 -5.73
N LEU A 63 -12.06 -4.86 -6.87
CA LEU A 63 -13.16 -4.38 -7.71
C LEU A 63 -13.95 -5.54 -8.32
N TRP A 64 -13.28 -6.61 -8.75
CA TRP A 64 -13.97 -7.80 -9.26
C TRP A 64 -14.86 -8.43 -8.19
N LEU A 65 -14.36 -8.58 -6.96
CA LEU A 65 -15.17 -9.08 -5.84
C LEU A 65 -16.35 -8.14 -5.53
N ALA A 66 -16.11 -6.83 -5.52
CA ALA A 66 -17.13 -5.83 -5.26
C ALA A 66 -18.27 -5.88 -6.28
N ILE A 67 -17.95 -5.86 -7.57
CA ILE A 67 -18.94 -5.86 -8.66
C ILE A 67 -19.64 -7.21 -8.79
N GLY A 68 -18.90 -8.32 -8.69
CA GLY A 68 -19.42 -9.65 -9.02
C GLY A 68 -20.07 -10.41 -7.87
N TYR A 69 -19.76 -10.06 -6.61
CA TYR A 69 -20.15 -10.90 -5.47
C TYR A 69 -20.64 -10.15 -4.23
N VAL A 70 -20.15 -8.92 -3.98
CA VAL A 70 -20.45 -8.19 -2.74
C VAL A 70 -21.53 -7.12 -2.95
N GLY A 71 -21.50 -6.40 -4.08
CA GLY A 71 -22.29 -5.20 -4.30
C GLY A 71 -21.76 -3.98 -3.53
N PHE A 72 -22.27 -2.79 -3.85
CA PHE A 72 -21.85 -1.50 -3.26
C PHE A 72 -22.90 -0.92 -2.29
N SER A 73 -23.83 -1.71 -1.78
CA SER A 73 -24.90 -1.20 -0.91
C SER A 73 -24.49 -1.01 0.55
N GLY A 74 -23.44 -1.69 1.02
CA GLY A 74 -22.96 -1.59 2.41
C GLY A 74 -21.96 -0.44 2.58
N GLY A 75 -22.16 0.41 3.58
CA GLY A 75 -21.28 1.56 3.79
C GLY A 75 -19.86 1.15 4.21
N TRP A 76 -19.69 -0.01 4.85
CA TRP A 76 -18.37 -0.56 5.22
C TRP A 76 -17.44 -0.70 4.00
N LEU A 77 -18.00 -1.00 2.83
CA LEU A 77 -17.22 -1.16 1.61
C LEU A 77 -16.73 0.19 1.11
N HIS A 78 -17.57 1.23 1.13
CA HIS A 78 -17.17 2.59 0.80
C HIS A 78 -16.08 3.11 1.73
N ALA A 79 -16.20 2.88 3.04
CA ALA A 79 -15.17 3.22 4.01
C ALA A 79 -13.85 2.49 3.71
N LYS A 80 -13.90 1.19 3.37
CA LYS A 80 -12.71 0.43 2.95
C LYS A 80 -12.09 1.03 1.69
N PHE A 81 -12.87 1.41 0.69
CA PHE A 81 -12.37 2.03 -0.54
C PHE A 81 -11.62 3.34 -0.28
N VAL A 82 -12.15 4.21 0.59
CA VAL A 82 -11.46 5.45 0.97
C VAL A 82 -10.07 5.15 1.57
N LEU A 83 -9.97 4.14 2.44
CA LEU A 83 -8.68 3.74 3.01
C LEU A 83 -7.72 3.16 1.96
N VAL A 84 -8.21 2.36 1.02
CA VAL A 84 -7.38 1.81 -0.08
C VAL A 84 -6.89 2.93 -1.00
N ILE A 85 -7.72 3.95 -1.29
CA ILE A 85 -7.31 5.13 -2.05
C ILE A 85 -6.23 5.91 -1.29
N LEU A 86 -6.39 6.10 0.03
CA LEU A 86 -5.38 6.75 0.86
C LEU A 86 -4.04 6.00 0.81
N LEU A 87 -4.05 4.67 0.94
CA LEU A 87 -2.84 3.85 0.82
C LEU A 87 -2.22 3.92 -0.58
N SER A 88 -3.05 3.93 -1.63
CA SER A 88 -2.60 4.09 -3.02
C SER A 88 -1.87 5.43 -3.23
N ALA A 89 -2.43 6.51 -2.70
CA ALA A 89 -1.82 7.84 -2.74
C ALA A 89 -0.50 7.86 -1.95
N LEU A 90 -0.48 7.28 -0.75
CA LEU A 90 0.73 7.16 0.07
C LEU A 90 1.83 6.38 -0.65
N HIS A 91 1.50 5.26 -1.29
CA HIS A 91 2.45 4.46 -2.08
C HIS A 91 3.06 5.27 -3.23
N GLY A 92 2.23 5.99 -3.99
CA GLY A 92 2.71 6.91 -5.03
C GLY A 92 3.65 7.99 -4.48
N MET A 93 3.34 8.56 -3.31
CA MET A 93 4.20 9.54 -2.65
C MET A 93 5.52 8.95 -2.15
N GLN A 94 5.53 7.71 -1.65
CA GLN A 94 6.76 6.98 -1.30
C GLN A 94 7.64 6.80 -2.54
N GLY A 95 7.07 6.37 -3.68
CA GLY A 95 7.78 6.26 -4.94
C GLY A 95 8.39 7.59 -5.41
N ALA A 96 7.66 8.70 -5.26
CA ALA A 96 8.16 10.04 -5.57
C ALA A 96 9.29 10.48 -4.61
N ALA A 97 9.17 10.19 -3.32
CA ALA A 97 10.21 10.48 -2.32
C ALA A 97 11.49 9.70 -2.62
N MET A 98 11.40 8.38 -2.86
CA MET A 98 12.54 7.56 -3.24
C MET A 98 13.24 8.06 -4.51
N ARG A 99 12.47 8.52 -5.52
CA ARG A 99 13.05 9.11 -6.73
C ARG A 99 13.87 10.37 -6.42
N LYS A 100 13.36 11.23 -5.54
CA LYS A 100 14.06 12.46 -5.10
C LYS A 100 15.30 12.13 -4.26
N MET A 101 15.20 11.19 -3.32
CA MET A 101 16.32 10.75 -2.47
C MET A 101 17.44 10.07 -3.26
N ALA A 102 17.12 9.39 -4.36
CA ALA A 102 18.11 8.81 -5.25
C ALA A 102 18.88 9.87 -6.08
N ALA A 103 18.27 11.04 -6.31
CA ALA A 103 18.91 12.16 -7.02
C ALA A 103 19.66 13.10 -6.07
N ASP A 104 19.15 13.28 -4.86
CA ASP A 104 19.76 14.09 -3.79
C ASP A 104 19.72 13.31 -2.46
N PRO A 105 20.86 12.73 -2.01
CA PRO A 105 20.91 11.94 -0.79
C PRO A 105 20.65 12.76 0.48
N LYS A 106 20.75 14.10 0.44
CA LYS A 106 20.50 14.95 1.61
C LYS A 106 19.03 15.37 1.72
N ARG A 107 18.20 15.03 0.73
CA ARG A 107 16.80 15.42 0.70
C ARG A 107 15.94 14.52 1.56
N ASP A 108 15.20 15.14 2.46
CA ASP A 108 14.24 14.45 3.32
C ASP A 108 12.85 14.33 2.68
N PRO A 109 12.08 13.29 3.06
CA PRO A 109 10.69 13.12 2.64
C PRO A 109 9.77 14.20 3.23
N ASN A 110 8.62 14.44 2.60
CA ASN A 110 7.60 15.32 3.18
C ASN A 110 7.01 14.71 4.48
N ALA A 111 6.28 15.52 5.26
CA ALA A 111 5.73 15.09 6.55
C ALA A 111 4.81 13.86 6.42
N PHE A 112 3.96 13.82 5.38
CA PHE A 112 3.02 12.73 5.19
C PHE A 112 3.70 11.38 4.88
N VAL A 113 4.72 11.37 4.02
CA VAL A 113 5.52 10.18 3.72
C VAL A 113 6.33 9.72 4.94
N ARG A 114 6.81 10.67 5.76
CA ARG A 114 7.52 10.37 7.01
C ARG A 114 6.63 9.68 8.05
N LEU A 115 5.34 10.04 8.06
CA LEU A 115 4.31 9.36 8.85
C LEU A 115 3.78 8.09 8.16
N GLY A 116 4.43 7.60 7.10
CA GLY A 116 3.94 6.47 6.33
C GLY A 116 3.71 5.22 7.18
N MET A 117 4.63 4.88 8.08
CA MET A 117 4.53 3.67 8.90
C MET A 117 3.28 3.65 9.82
N PRO A 118 3.03 4.67 10.67
CA PRO A 118 1.79 4.70 11.46
C PRO A 118 0.53 4.80 10.60
N ILE A 119 0.55 5.54 9.48
CA ILE A 119 -0.61 5.61 8.56
C ILE A 119 -0.94 4.22 8.01
N ILE A 120 0.06 3.47 7.52
CA ILE A 120 -0.13 2.12 6.97
C ILE A 120 -0.71 1.18 8.02
N MET A 121 -0.16 1.20 9.25
CA MET A 121 -0.61 0.32 10.33
C MET A 121 -2.05 0.63 10.77
N ILE A 122 -2.41 1.90 10.91
CA ILE A 122 -3.78 2.30 11.26
C ILE A 122 -4.75 1.89 10.15
N CYS A 123 -4.41 2.15 8.88
CA CYS A 123 -5.22 1.73 7.75
C CYS A 123 -5.42 0.21 7.70
N LEU A 124 -4.37 -0.58 7.94
CA LEU A 124 -4.45 -2.03 7.99
C LEU A 124 -5.50 -2.49 9.02
N VAL A 125 -5.41 -1.98 10.25
CA VAL A 125 -6.34 -2.35 11.34
C VAL A 125 -7.77 -2.01 10.95
N LEU A 126 -8.01 -0.80 10.44
CA LEU A 126 -9.33 -0.36 10.03
C LEU A 126 -9.88 -1.18 8.85
N ILE A 127 -9.06 -1.48 7.85
CA ILE A 127 -9.46 -2.28 6.69
C ILE A 127 -9.85 -3.70 7.12
N VAL A 128 -9.07 -4.33 8.01
CA VAL A 128 -9.38 -5.68 8.52
C VAL A 128 -10.66 -5.65 9.35
N ALA A 129 -10.81 -4.67 10.25
CA ALA A 129 -12.02 -4.50 11.06
C ALA A 129 -13.27 -4.33 10.17
N LEU A 130 -13.21 -3.47 9.15
CA LEU A 130 -14.32 -3.27 8.21
C LEU A 130 -14.63 -4.55 7.42
N ALA A 131 -13.62 -5.32 7.01
CA ALA A 131 -13.80 -6.54 6.24
C ALA A 131 -14.45 -7.68 7.06
N VAL A 132 -14.19 -7.74 8.36
CA VAL A 132 -14.68 -8.80 9.26
C VAL A 132 -16.01 -8.42 9.90
N ILE A 133 -16.08 -7.23 10.51
CA ILE A 133 -17.22 -6.80 11.34
C ILE A 133 -18.38 -6.29 10.48
N LYS A 134 -18.08 -5.61 9.36
CA LYS A 134 -19.07 -5.02 8.44
C LYS A 134 -20.20 -4.26 9.16
N PRO A 135 -19.87 -3.22 9.94
CA PRO A 135 -20.80 -2.63 10.90
C PRO A 135 -22.00 -1.86 10.31
N PHE A 136 -21.98 -1.51 9.01
CA PHE A 136 -23.02 -0.72 8.33
C PHE A 136 -22.96 -0.89 6.81
#